data_AF-A0A7K1YTE5-F1
#
_entry.id   AF-A0A7K1YTE5-F1
#
_cell.length_a   1.000
_cell.length_b   1.000
_cell.length_c   1.000
_cell.angle_alpha   90.00
_cell.angle_beta   90.00
_cell.angle_gamma   90.00
#
_symmetry.space_group_name_H-M   'P 1'
#
loop_
_entity.id
_entity.type
_entity.pdbx_description
1 polymer ?
#
loop_
_entity_poly.entity_id
_entity_poly.type
_entity_poly.pdbx_seq_one_letter_code
_entity_poly.pdbx_strand_id
1 'polypeptide(L)'
;MPDPAVVPFGEWPSPVTAACLVQGAAGISEVIADPVQPWVLWWAENRPDEGGRTAVMRRDLRGGESQEVTPPDANVRTRVHEYGGGSWWPHDGSLYYVEFADQRLRRIDQPGARPLLLTAEPPEPRARRYADGRVTPDGQWSVCVQERHDTGGEPANELVAVATDGSQQVVPLWSGSDFVMTPRVSPDGSMLAWISWDHPNMPWDATRLHVHEL
;
A
#
# COMPACT_ATOMS: atom_id res chain seq x y z
N MET A 1 5.10 -52.91 15.57
CA MET A 1 4.87 -51.46 15.74
C MET A 1 4.18 -51.28 17.08
N PRO A 2 4.60 -50.33 17.94
CA PRO A 2 3.91 -50.12 19.21
C PRO A 2 2.47 -49.66 18.95
N ASP A 3 1.53 -50.07 19.81
CA ASP A 3 0.15 -49.60 19.76
C ASP A 3 0.11 -48.07 19.99
N PRO A 4 -0.71 -47.33 19.23
CA PRO A 4 -0.86 -45.90 19.43
C PRO A 4 -1.45 -45.63 20.83
N ALA A 5 -0.78 -44.78 21.60
CA ALA A 5 -1.25 -44.38 22.93
C ALA A 5 -2.56 -43.59 22.81
N VAL A 6 -3.59 -44.02 23.53
CA VAL A 6 -4.84 -43.28 23.66
C VAL A 6 -4.63 -42.17 24.69
N VAL A 7 -4.69 -40.92 24.24
CA VAL A 7 -4.52 -39.69 25.06
C VAL A 7 -5.75 -38.77 24.90
N PRO A 8 -6.13 -38.00 25.94
CA PRO A 8 -7.26 -37.07 25.89
C PRO A 8 -7.19 -36.08 24.72
N PHE A 9 -8.35 -35.62 24.25
CA PHE A 9 -8.42 -34.58 23.24
C PHE A 9 -7.73 -33.30 23.74
N GLY A 10 -6.80 -32.76 22.93
CA GLY A 10 -6.00 -31.58 23.27
C GLY A 10 -4.64 -31.88 23.90
N GLU A 11 -4.36 -33.12 24.28
CA GLU A 11 -3.08 -33.53 24.91
C GLU A 11 -2.16 -34.31 23.95
N TRP A 12 -2.51 -34.34 22.67
CA TRP A 12 -1.71 -35.02 21.66
C TRP A 12 -0.37 -34.29 21.50
N PRO A 13 0.77 -34.99 21.60
CA PRO A 13 2.06 -34.39 21.30
C PRO A 13 2.05 -33.84 19.87
N SER A 14 2.19 -32.51 19.75
CA SER A 14 2.19 -31.83 18.46
C SER A 14 3.62 -31.43 18.09
N PRO A 15 4.13 -31.82 16.90
CA PRO A 15 5.37 -31.26 16.38
C PRO A 15 5.20 -29.80 15.95
N VAL A 16 3.96 -29.33 15.78
CA VAL A 16 3.64 -27.92 15.51
C VAL A 16 3.64 -27.17 16.84
N THR A 17 4.67 -26.37 17.05
CA THR A 17 4.80 -25.50 18.23
C THR A 17 4.17 -24.13 17.96
N ALA A 18 3.97 -23.32 19.00
CA ALA A 18 3.56 -21.92 18.82
C ALA A 18 4.58 -21.13 17.98
N ALA A 19 5.88 -21.44 18.07
CA ALA A 19 6.91 -20.82 17.25
C ALA A 19 6.79 -21.19 15.76
N CYS A 20 6.34 -22.41 15.44
CA CYS A 20 6.09 -22.83 14.05
C CYS A 20 5.02 -21.97 13.37
N LEU A 21 4.03 -21.47 14.13
CA LEU A 21 2.99 -20.58 13.60
C LEU A 21 3.56 -19.21 13.22
N VAL A 22 4.57 -18.73 13.93
CA VAL A 22 5.20 -17.43 13.68
C VAL A 22 6.22 -17.52 12.54
N GLN A 23 7.03 -18.59 12.51
CA GLN A 23 8.02 -18.80 11.44
C GLN A 23 7.38 -19.05 10.06
N GLY A 24 6.18 -19.64 10.02
CA GLY A 24 5.39 -19.80 8.79
C GLY A 24 4.56 -18.56 8.41
N ALA A 25 4.58 -17.49 9.21
CA ALA A 25 3.75 -16.30 9.00
C ALA A 25 4.40 -15.23 8.10
N ALA A 26 5.63 -15.46 7.61
CA ALA A 26 6.21 -14.65 6.54
C ALA A 26 5.39 -14.86 5.26
N GLY A 27 4.37 -14.02 5.08
CA GLY A 27 3.44 -14.08 3.96
C GLY A 27 3.88 -13.15 2.84
N ILE A 28 3.83 -13.67 1.62
CA ILE A 28 3.85 -12.85 0.39
C ILE A 28 2.44 -12.34 0.15
N SER A 29 2.29 -11.04 -0.09
CA SER A 29 1.02 -10.43 -0.49
C SER A 29 1.22 -9.39 -1.60
N GLU A 30 0.11 -8.95 -2.20
CA GLU A 30 0.09 -7.85 -3.19
C GLU A 30 1.13 -8.02 -4.32
N VAL A 31 1.09 -9.12 -5.06
CA VAL A 31 2.01 -9.31 -6.19
C VAL A 31 1.59 -8.43 -7.36
N ILE A 32 2.47 -7.51 -7.79
CA ILE A 32 2.20 -6.52 -8.85
C ILE A 32 3.32 -6.60 -9.90
N ALA A 33 2.95 -6.67 -11.18
CA ALA A 33 3.88 -6.41 -12.28
C ALA A 33 4.02 -4.90 -12.48
N ASP A 34 5.24 -4.41 -12.67
CA ASP A 34 5.46 -2.99 -12.95
C ASP A 34 4.70 -2.58 -14.22
N PRO A 35 3.92 -1.49 -14.19
CA PRO A 35 3.07 -1.08 -15.31
C PRO A 35 3.86 -0.66 -16.56
N VAL A 36 5.12 -0.23 -16.39
CA VAL A 36 6.01 0.20 -17.49
C VAL A 36 6.97 -0.92 -17.87
N GLN A 37 7.43 -1.70 -16.88
CA GLN A 37 8.38 -2.79 -17.07
C GLN A 37 7.77 -4.14 -16.63
N PRO A 38 6.85 -4.75 -17.40
CA PRO A 38 6.02 -5.87 -16.94
C PRO A 38 6.79 -7.16 -16.60
N TRP A 39 8.08 -7.25 -16.93
CA TRP A 39 8.99 -8.32 -16.50
C TRP A 39 9.58 -8.10 -15.10
N VAL A 40 9.35 -6.95 -14.46
CA VAL A 40 9.72 -6.68 -13.08
C VAL A 40 8.50 -6.95 -12.19
N LEU A 41 8.60 -7.98 -11.36
CA LEU A 41 7.58 -8.30 -10.36
C LEU A 41 7.97 -7.70 -9.02
N TRP A 42 6.94 -7.21 -8.32
CA TRP A 42 7.02 -6.64 -6.99
C TRP A 42 6.05 -7.37 -6.06
N TRP A 43 6.38 -7.46 -4.78
CA TRP A 43 5.48 -8.02 -3.78
C TRP A 43 5.81 -7.49 -2.39
N ALA A 44 4.83 -7.54 -1.50
CA ALA A 44 5.02 -7.27 -0.09
C ALA A 44 5.39 -8.57 0.66
N GLU A 45 6.31 -8.47 1.62
CA GLU A 45 6.63 -9.55 2.56
C GLU A 45 6.42 -9.06 3.99
N ASN A 46 5.66 -9.82 4.78
CA ASN A 46 5.58 -9.58 6.22
C ASN A 46 6.85 -10.08 6.91
N ARG A 47 7.35 -9.30 7.87
CA ARG A 47 8.50 -9.64 8.72
C ARG A 47 8.07 -9.75 10.19
N PRO A 48 7.50 -10.89 10.65
CA PRO A 48 7.05 -11.05 12.03
C PRO A 48 8.16 -10.80 13.06
N ASP A 49 9.37 -11.28 12.77
CA ASP A 49 10.54 -11.16 13.64
C ASP A 49 11.19 -9.76 13.63
N GLU A 50 10.75 -8.86 12.74
CA GLU A 50 11.25 -7.48 12.61
C GLU A 50 10.18 -6.47 13.02
N GLY A 51 9.51 -6.73 14.15
CA GLY A 51 8.45 -5.86 14.67
C GLY A 51 7.16 -5.90 13.84
N GLY A 52 6.96 -6.96 13.05
CA GLY A 52 5.79 -7.12 12.19
C GLY A 52 5.72 -6.10 11.05
N ARG A 53 6.87 -5.56 10.63
CA ARG A 53 6.94 -4.61 9.50
C ARG A 53 6.61 -5.31 8.19
N THR A 54 6.17 -4.53 7.22
CA THR A 54 6.03 -4.98 5.82
C THR A 54 7.19 -4.42 5.01
N ALA A 55 7.95 -5.31 4.36
CA ALA A 55 8.96 -4.98 3.37
C ALA A 55 8.39 -5.07 1.95
N VAL A 56 8.96 -4.32 1.01
CA VAL A 56 8.64 -4.49 -0.42
C VAL A 56 9.85 -5.06 -1.15
N MET A 57 9.60 -6.15 -1.86
CA MET A 57 10.58 -6.89 -2.63
C MET A 57 10.35 -6.67 -4.12
N ARG A 58 11.40 -6.87 -4.92
CA ARG A 58 11.30 -6.91 -6.38
C ARG A 58 12.19 -7.98 -7.00
N ARG A 59 11.84 -8.40 -8.21
CA ARG A 59 12.65 -9.29 -9.05
C ARG A 59 12.45 -9.01 -10.54
N ASP A 60 13.55 -8.90 -11.28
CA ASP A 60 13.53 -8.93 -12.75
C ASP A 60 13.47 -10.39 -13.24
N LEU A 61 12.41 -10.73 -13.97
CA LEU A 61 12.18 -12.08 -14.50
C LEU A 61 13.07 -12.45 -15.68
N ARG A 62 13.75 -11.48 -16.32
CA ARG A 62 14.70 -11.74 -17.40
C ARG A 62 16.06 -12.22 -16.86
N GLY A 63 16.29 -12.06 -15.56
CA GLY A 63 17.50 -12.47 -14.87
C GLY A 63 17.73 -11.59 -13.64
N GLY A 64 18.10 -12.21 -12.51
CA GLY A 64 18.38 -11.50 -11.28
C GLY A 64 17.83 -12.20 -10.03
N GLU A 65 18.41 -11.84 -8.90
CA GLU A 65 17.95 -12.26 -7.58
C GLU A 65 16.84 -11.33 -7.07
N SER A 66 16.01 -11.87 -6.19
CA SER A 66 15.03 -11.08 -5.43
C SER A 66 15.78 -10.08 -4.53
N GLN A 67 15.30 -8.84 -4.49
CA GLN A 67 15.91 -7.76 -3.72
C GLN A 67 14.85 -7.08 -2.84
N GLU A 68 15.18 -6.83 -1.58
CA GLU A 68 14.41 -5.92 -0.75
C GLU A 68 14.71 -4.48 -1.18
N VAL A 69 13.66 -3.70 -1.45
CA VAL A 69 13.76 -2.34 -1.97
C VAL A 69 13.68 -1.33 -0.83
N THR A 70 12.88 -1.65 0.18
CA THR A 70 12.65 -0.83 1.36
C THR A 70 13.86 -0.85 2.31
N PRO A 71 14.15 0.25 3.01
CA PRO A 71 15.12 0.25 4.11
C PRO A 71 14.78 -0.77 5.21
N PRO A 72 15.76 -1.28 5.97
CA PRO A 72 15.54 -2.30 7.01
C PRO A 72 14.57 -1.88 8.13
N ASP A 73 14.43 -0.59 8.38
CA ASP A 73 13.56 -0.01 9.41
C ASP A 73 12.21 0.47 8.86
N ALA A 74 12.02 0.42 7.53
CA ALA A 74 10.79 0.89 6.90
C ALA A 74 9.64 -0.12 7.08
N ASN A 75 8.45 0.41 7.34
CA ASN A 75 7.24 -0.39 7.50
C ASN A 75 6.15 0.07 6.52
N VAL A 76 5.99 -0.68 5.43
CA VAL A 76 5.11 -0.31 4.31
C VAL A 76 3.64 -0.61 4.63
N ARG A 77 3.01 0.29 5.41
CA ARG A 77 1.60 0.15 5.81
C ARG A 77 0.92 1.52 5.89
N THR A 78 -0.34 1.52 5.50
CA THR A 78 -1.23 2.69 5.59
C THR A 78 -2.37 2.42 6.57
N ARG A 79 -2.92 3.50 7.14
CA ARG A 79 -4.09 3.52 8.02
C ARG A 79 -5.32 4.11 7.34
N VAL A 80 -5.29 4.36 6.03
CA VAL A 80 -6.51 4.75 5.30
C VAL A 80 -7.60 3.72 5.58
N HIS A 81 -8.78 4.21 5.95
CA HIS A 81 -9.94 3.46 6.41
C HIS A 81 -9.67 2.52 7.61
N GLU A 82 -8.55 2.69 8.32
CA GLU A 82 -8.03 1.86 9.43
C GLU A 82 -7.79 0.36 9.11
N TYR A 83 -8.25 -0.15 7.96
CA TYR A 83 -8.01 -1.52 7.49
C TYR A 83 -6.67 -1.67 6.76
N GLY A 84 -6.17 -0.60 6.12
CA GLY A 84 -4.97 -0.64 5.29
C GLY A 84 -5.20 -1.25 3.89
N GLY A 85 -4.09 -1.54 3.19
CA GLY A 85 -4.09 -2.00 1.79
C GLY A 85 -3.69 -0.90 0.81
N GLY A 86 -3.02 -1.26 -0.30
CA GLY A 86 -2.52 -0.29 -1.28
C GLY A 86 -1.50 0.68 -0.68
N SER A 87 -0.70 0.24 0.29
CA SER A 87 0.33 1.06 0.94
C SER A 87 1.54 1.32 0.04
N TRP A 88 1.60 0.71 -1.13
CA TRP A 88 2.67 0.89 -2.10
C TRP A 88 2.20 0.59 -3.53
N TRP A 89 2.94 1.11 -4.50
CA TRP A 89 2.77 0.83 -5.93
C TRP A 89 4.09 1.04 -6.69
N PRO A 90 4.40 0.19 -7.68
CA PRO A 90 5.57 0.39 -8.54
C PRO A 90 5.23 1.23 -9.77
N HIS A 91 6.22 1.96 -10.29
CA HIS A 91 6.16 2.56 -11.62
C HIS A 91 7.58 2.77 -12.16
N ASP A 92 7.83 2.23 -13.35
CA ASP A 92 9.11 2.36 -14.06
C ASP A 92 10.33 2.02 -13.20
N GLY A 93 10.24 0.91 -12.47
CA GLY A 93 11.33 0.42 -11.61
C GLY A 93 11.45 1.14 -10.27
N SER A 94 10.67 2.19 -10.03
CA SER A 94 10.62 2.93 -8.77
C SER A 94 9.50 2.41 -7.86
N LEU A 95 9.75 2.43 -6.55
CA LEU A 95 8.76 2.12 -5.52
C LEU A 95 8.17 3.40 -4.95
N TYR A 96 6.85 3.52 -4.95
CA TYR A 96 6.13 4.51 -4.16
C TYR A 96 5.51 3.81 -2.97
N TYR A 97 5.65 4.35 -1.77
CA TYR A 97 5.15 3.69 -0.56
C TYR A 97 4.84 4.66 0.57
N VAL A 98 3.93 4.23 1.45
CA VAL A 98 3.56 4.92 2.68
C VAL A 98 4.27 4.26 3.85
N GLU A 99 4.97 5.08 4.63
CA GLU A 99 5.61 4.64 5.87
C GLU A 99 4.60 4.62 7.01
N PHE A 100 4.53 3.51 7.74
CA PHE A 100 3.60 3.37 8.84
C PHE A 100 3.84 4.40 9.95
N ALA A 101 5.11 4.70 10.22
CA ALA A 101 5.52 5.55 11.34
C ALA A 101 4.93 6.97 11.28
N ASP A 102 4.79 7.56 10.09
CA ASP A 102 4.33 8.94 9.91
C ASP A 102 3.20 9.11 8.88
N GLN A 103 2.83 8.05 8.15
CA GLN A 103 1.80 8.03 7.11
C GLN A 103 2.14 8.89 5.88
N ARG A 104 3.40 9.29 5.70
CA ARG A 104 3.85 10.12 4.57
C ARG A 104 4.22 9.26 3.37
N LEU A 105 3.92 9.77 2.18
CA LEU A 105 4.25 9.13 0.91
C LEU A 105 5.73 9.38 0.55
N ARG A 106 6.40 8.33 0.09
CA ARG A 106 7.80 8.32 -0.30
C ARG A 106 8.00 7.64 -1.65
N ARG A 107 9.13 7.92 -2.30
CA ARG A 107 9.62 7.25 -3.50
C ARG A 107 11.03 6.68 -3.29
N ILE A 108 11.31 5.51 -3.83
CA ILE A 108 12.65 4.92 -3.93
C ILE A 108 12.90 4.57 -5.39
N ASP A 109 13.89 5.22 -6.01
CA ASP A 109 14.18 5.05 -7.44
C ASP A 109 14.81 3.69 -7.75
N GLN A 110 15.56 3.13 -6.79
CA GLN A 110 16.21 1.83 -6.90
C GLN A 110 16.59 1.27 -5.51
N PRO A 111 16.74 -0.06 -5.35
CA PRO A 111 17.22 -0.69 -4.11
C PRO A 111 18.48 -0.03 -3.58
N GLY A 112 18.49 0.24 -2.28
CA GLY A 112 19.59 0.93 -1.61
C GLY A 112 19.62 2.45 -1.78
N ALA A 113 18.77 3.04 -2.62
CA ALA A 113 18.59 4.49 -2.65
C ALA A 113 17.84 4.96 -1.39
N ARG A 114 18.12 6.21 -0.97
CA ARG A 114 17.39 6.83 0.13
C ARG A 114 15.97 7.19 -0.31
N PRO A 115 14.94 6.97 0.53
CA PRO A 115 13.59 7.41 0.21
C PRO A 115 13.49 8.94 0.03
N LEU A 116 12.91 9.38 -1.08
CA LEU A 116 12.50 10.76 -1.34
C LEU A 116 11.12 11.00 -0.76
N LEU A 117 10.94 12.05 0.04
CA LEU A 117 9.63 12.43 0.58
C LEU A 117 8.78 13.14 -0.48
N LEU A 118 7.56 12.67 -0.69
CA LEU A 118 6.61 13.22 -1.66
C LEU A 118 5.49 14.04 -1.02
N THR A 119 5.33 13.99 0.29
CA THR A 119 4.30 14.76 1.01
C THR A 119 4.91 15.46 2.22
N ALA A 120 4.44 16.67 2.52
CA ALA A 120 4.85 17.44 3.68
C ALA A 120 4.50 16.73 5.01
N GLU A 121 5.16 17.16 6.09
CA GLU A 121 4.76 16.78 7.44
C GLU A 121 3.34 17.32 7.70
N PRO A 122 2.39 16.49 8.16
CA PRO A 122 1.06 16.96 8.51
C PRO A 122 1.09 17.88 9.76
N PRO A 123 0.06 18.72 9.98
CA PRO A 123 -0.03 19.57 11.18
C PRO A 123 -0.04 18.79 12.49
N GLU A 124 -0.59 17.57 12.45
CA GLU A 124 -0.62 16.63 13.56
C GLU A 124 -0.06 15.27 13.10
N PRO A 125 0.64 14.52 13.97
CA PRO A 125 1.22 13.23 13.59
C PRO A 125 0.19 12.30 12.95
N ARG A 126 0.50 11.79 11.75
CA ARG A 126 -0.34 10.82 11.01
C ARG A 126 -1.74 11.32 10.63
N ALA A 127 -1.98 12.65 10.65
CA ALA A 127 -3.28 13.23 10.32
C ALA A 127 -3.58 13.26 8.81
N ARG A 128 -2.58 13.03 7.95
CA ARG A 128 -2.74 12.87 6.51
C ARG A 128 -2.20 11.51 6.11
N ARG A 129 -3.05 10.69 5.49
CA ARG A 129 -2.76 9.30 5.15
C ARG A 129 -3.03 9.09 3.67
N TYR A 130 -2.28 8.19 3.04
CA TYR A 130 -2.37 7.96 1.60
C TYR A 130 -2.50 6.47 1.29
N ALA A 131 -3.14 6.12 0.18
CA ALA A 131 -3.26 4.75 -0.29
C ALA A 131 -3.59 4.64 -1.79
N ASP A 132 -3.34 3.47 -2.36
CA ASP A 132 -3.74 3.02 -3.69
C ASP A 132 -3.42 4.00 -4.83
N GLY A 133 -2.18 4.48 -4.90
CA GLY A 133 -1.77 5.44 -5.91
C GLY A 133 -1.48 4.86 -7.29
N ARG A 134 -1.65 5.67 -8.33
CA ARG A 134 -1.27 5.38 -9.71
C ARG A 134 -0.50 6.56 -10.28
N VAL A 135 0.70 6.29 -10.76
CA VAL A 135 1.52 7.30 -11.41
C VAL A 135 0.98 7.55 -12.82
N THR A 136 0.87 8.83 -13.21
CA THR A 136 0.43 9.25 -14.54
C THR A 136 1.43 8.81 -15.61
N PRO A 137 1.03 8.62 -16.89
CA PRO A 137 1.94 8.14 -17.93
C PRO A 137 3.16 9.01 -18.19
N ASP A 138 3.08 10.31 -17.88
CA ASP A 138 4.20 11.26 -17.96
C ASP A 138 5.15 11.18 -16.75
N GLY A 139 4.84 10.36 -15.75
CA GLY A 139 5.62 10.18 -14.52
C GLY A 139 5.52 11.34 -13.54
N GLN A 140 4.78 12.42 -13.83
CA GLN A 140 4.84 13.68 -13.07
C GLN A 140 3.99 13.66 -11.79
N TRP A 141 2.89 12.92 -11.81
CA TRP A 141 1.93 12.88 -10.71
C TRP A 141 1.63 11.45 -10.28
N SER A 142 1.36 11.27 -9.00
CA SER A 142 0.75 10.05 -8.46
C SER A 142 -0.65 10.40 -7.96
N VAL A 143 -1.66 9.92 -8.67
CA VAL A 143 -3.06 10.05 -8.25
C VAL A 143 -3.37 8.98 -7.20
N CYS A 144 -3.73 9.36 -5.98
CA CYS A 144 -3.96 8.44 -4.87
C CYS A 144 -5.13 8.90 -3.99
N VAL A 145 -5.59 7.99 -3.12
CA VAL A 145 -6.51 8.34 -2.03
C VAL A 145 -5.75 9.09 -0.95
N GLN A 146 -6.36 10.14 -0.40
CA GLN A 146 -5.93 10.80 0.83
C GLN A 146 -7.05 10.74 1.87
N GLU A 147 -6.71 10.34 3.10
CA GLU A 147 -7.59 10.43 4.26
C GLU A 147 -7.03 11.49 5.22
N ARG A 148 -7.88 12.44 5.62
CA ARG A 148 -7.53 13.60 6.44
C ARG A 148 -8.27 13.61 7.77
N HIS A 149 -7.51 13.63 8.86
CA HIS A 149 -8.00 13.72 10.24
C HIS A 149 -7.87 15.14 10.82
N ASP A 150 -7.30 16.08 10.06
CA ASP A 150 -7.11 17.49 10.44
C ASP A 150 -8.35 18.37 10.15
N THR A 151 -9.55 17.77 10.04
CA THR A 151 -10.81 18.43 9.66
C THR A 151 -11.72 18.75 10.85
N GLY A 152 -11.42 18.24 12.05
CA GLY A 152 -12.20 18.50 13.27
C GLY A 152 -13.50 17.70 13.41
N GLY A 153 -13.68 16.65 12.61
CA GLY A 153 -14.84 15.78 12.61
C GLY A 153 -14.52 14.38 12.10
N GLU A 154 -15.44 13.78 11.36
CA GLU A 154 -15.17 12.54 10.63
C GLU A 154 -14.01 12.75 9.63
N PRO A 155 -13.12 11.74 9.44
CA PRO A 155 -12.05 11.86 8.47
C PRO A 155 -12.58 12.11 7.06
N ALA A 156 -12.00 13.09 6.36
CA ALA A 156 -12.34 13.36 4.97
C ALA A 156 -11.53 12.46 4.04
N ASN A 157 -12.21 11.78 3.11
CA ASN A 157 -11.60 10.94 2.08
C ASN A 157 -11.66 11.64 0.72
N GLU A 158 -10.50 11.81 0.08
CA GLU A 158 -10.34 12.61 -1.13
C GLU A 158 -9.47 11.86 -2.15
N LEU A 159 -9.59 12.20 -3.44
CA LEU A 159 -8.57 11.91 -4.43
C LEU A 159 -7.65 13.10 -4.59
N VAL A 160 -6.35 12.83 -4.61
CA VAL A 160 -5.32 13.86 -4.78
C VAL A 160 -4.30 13.42 -5.83
N ALA A 161 -3.68 14.39 -6.50
CA ALA A 161 -2.46 14.20 -7.27
C ALA A 161 -1.26 14.69 -6.45
N VAL A 162 -0.31 13.80 -6.17
CA VAL A 162 0.95 14.12 -5.49
C VAL A 162 2.07 14.21 -6.51
N ALA A 163 2.82 15.31 -6.53
CA ALA A 163 3.96 15.46 -7.42
C ALA A 163 5.05 14.44 -7.09
N THR A 164 5.61 13.81 -8.11
CA THR A 164 6.61 12.73 -7.93
C THR A 164 8.04 13.25 -7.77
N ASP A 165 8.27 14.54 -8.01
CA ASP A 165 9.59 15.19 -8.05
C ASP A 165 10.16 15.55 -6.66
N GLY A 166 9.39 15.33 -5.59
CA GLY A 166 9.79 15.68 -4.23
C GLY A 166 9.55 17.15 -3.86
N SER A 167 8.89 17.93 -4.72
CA SER A 167 8.39 19.28 -4.39
C SER A 167 7.37 19.27 -3.23
N GLN A 168 6.81 18.10 -2.94
CA GLN A 168 5.76 17.87 -1.95
C GLN A 168 4.43 18.57 -2.28
N GLN A 169 4.23 18.92 -3.55
CA GLN A 169 2.98 19.46 -4.03
C GLN A 169 1.89 18.38 -4.02
N VAL A 170 0.73 18.73 -3.46
CA VAL A 170 -0.47 17.89 -3.41
C VAL A 170 -1.64 18.72 -3.94
N VAL A 171 -2.31 18.23 -4.97
CA VAL A 171 -3.44 18.88 -5.63
C VAL A 171 -4.70 18.04 -5.40
N PRO A 172 -5.73 18.57 -4.71
CA PRO A 172 -7.02 17.89 -4.60
C PRO A 172 -7.68 17.75 -5.98
N LEU A 173 -8.15 16.55 -6.31
CA LEU A 173 -8.85 16.24 -7.55
C LEU A 173 -10.35 16.06 -7.31
N TRP A 174 -10.71 15.40 -6.20
CA TRP A 174 -12.11 15.09 -5.92
C TRP A 174 -12.37 14.90 -4.43
N SER A 175 -13.47 15.48 -3.96
CA SER A 175 -14.02 15.32 -2.62
C SER A 175 -15.54 15.41 -2.72
N GLY A 176 -16.26 14.29 -2.64
CA GLY A 176 -17.71 14.29 -2.86
C GLY A 176 -18.49 13.14 -2.23
N SER A 177 -17.81 12.26 -1.50
CA SER A 177 -18.43 11.18 -0.72
C SER A 177 -17.70 10.99 0.59
N ASP A 178 -18.33 10.28 1.51
CA ASP A 178 -17.71 9.90 2.79
C ASP A 178 -16.48 9.01 2.56
N PHE A 179 -16.49 8.17 1.52
CA PHE A 179 -15.39 7.28 1.16
C PHE A 179 -15.06 7.28 -0.33
N VAL A 180 -13.78 7.10 -0.63
CA VAL A 180 -13.28 6.96 -2.00
C VAL A 180 -12.17 5.92 -2.08
N MET A 181 -12.09 5.19 -3.17
CA MET A 181 -11.04 4.20 -3.40
C MET A 181 -10.77 3.96 -4.88
N THR A 182 -9.70 3.23 -5.17
CA THR A 182 -9.45 2.65 -6.50
C THR A 182 -9.36 3.69 -7.62
N PRO A 183 -8.53 4.75 -7.50
CA PRO A 183 -8.26 5.62 -8.64
C PRO A 183 -7.51 4.84 -9.75
N ARG A 184 -7.99 4.91 -10.98
CA ARG A 184 -7.38 4.29 -12.16
C ARG A 184 -7.23 5.34 -13.26
N VAL A 185 -5.98 5.70 -13.54
CA VAL A 185 -5.59 6.59 -14.64
C VAL A 185 -5.58 5.79 -15.93
N SER A 186 -6.13 6.34 -17.02
CA SER A 186 -6.08 5.69 -18.34
C SER A 186 -4.65 5.62 -18.88
N PRO A 187 -4.34 4.68 -19.80
CA PRO A 187 -2.99 4.54 -20.35
C PRO A 187 -2.47 5.79 -21.09
N ASP A 188 -3.36 6.59 -21.65
CA ASP A 188 -3.05 7.88 -22.30
C ASP A 188 -3.09 9.07 -21.34
N GLY A 189 -3.46 8.85 -20.07
CA GLY A 189 -3.49 9.87 -19.03
C GLY A 189 -4.66 10.85 -19.14
N SER A 190 -5.61 10.65 -20.06
CA SER A 190 -6.70 11.60 -20.29
C SER A 190 -7.94 11.35 -19.44
N MET A 191 -8.05 10.19 -18.78
CA MET A 191 -9.22 9.81 -17.98
C MET A 191 -8.80 9.30 -16.61
N LEU A 192 -9.66 9.56 -15.63
CA LEU A 192 -9.60 9.00 -14.28
C LEU A 192 -10.92 8.29 -13.96
N ALA A 193 -10.85 7.06 -13.48
CA ALA A 193 -11.99 6.33 -12.91
C ALA A 193 -11.75 6.04 -11.43
N TRP A 194 -12.81 6.05 -10.61
CA TRP A 194 -12.73 5.72 -9.19
C TRP A 194 -14.07 5.22 -8.63
N ILE A 195 -14.03 4.62 -7.45
CA ILE A 195 -15.22 4.15 -6.74
C ILE A 195 -15.46 5.03 -5.51
N SER A 196 -16.70 5.39 -5.24
CA SER A 196 -17.11 6.05 -4.00
C SER A 196 -18.35 5.41 -3.39
N TRP A 197 -18.54 5.62 -2.09
CA TRP A 197 -19.76 5.29 -1.37
C TRP A 197 -19.95 6.21 -0.17
N ASP A 198 -21.16 6.23 0.36
CA ASP A 198 -21.57 7.11 1.47
C ASP A 198 -22.27 6.29 2.55
N HIS A 199 -22.21 6.82 3.77
CA HIS A 199 -23.03 6.30 4.86
C HIS A 199 -24.52 6.33 4.49
N PRO A 200 -25.31 5.36 4.99
CA PRO A 200 -24.93 4.27 5.90
C PRO A 200 -24.44 3.00 5.18
N ASN A 201 -24.13 3.06 3.88
CA ASN A 201 -23.79 1.87 3.11
C ASN A 201 -22.34 1.46 3.32
N MET A 202 -22.07 0.16 3.32
CA MET A 202 -20.72 -0.38 3.12
C MET A 202 -20.45 -0.59 1.62
N PRO A 203 -19.19 -0.74 1.17
CA PRO A 203 -18.89 -0.86 -0.26
C PRO A 203 -19.49 -2.11 -0.93
N TRP A 204 -19.93 -3.12 -0.17
CA TRP A 204 -20.66 -4.28 -0.69
C TRP A 204 -22.17 -4.07 -0.79
N ASP A 205 -22.72 -3.01 -0.19
CA ASP A 205 -24.16 -2.69 -0.24
C ASP A 205 -24.47 -1.79 -1.43
N ALA A 206 -23.75 -0.67 -1.57
CA ALA A 206 -23.94 0.28 -2.67
C ALA A 206 -22.66 1.09 -2.94
N THR A 207 -22.25 1.16 -4.20
CA THR A 207 -21.12 1.97 -4.67
C THR A 207 -21.47 2.71 -5.95
N ARG A 208 -20.74 3.79 -6.23
CA ARG A 208 -20.78 4.53 -7.50
C ARG A 208 -19.43 4.43 -8.18
N LEU A 209 -19.44 4.06 -9.47
CA LEU A 209 -18.29 4.22 -10.35
C LEU A 209 -18.38 5.61 -10.98
N HIS A 210 -17.29 6.37 -10.88
CA HIS A 210 -17.13 7.67 -11.51
C HIS A 210 -16.07 7.57 -12.60
N VAL A 211 -16.24 8.38 -13.64
CA VAL A 211 -15.27 8.54 -14.74
C VAL A 211 -15.22 10.01 -15.11
N HIS A 212 -14.02 10.58 -15.20
CA HIS A 212 -13.81 12.01 -15.51
C HIS A 212 -12.58 12.20 -16.40
N GLU A 213 -12.54 13.28 -17.17
CA GLU A 213 -11.35 13.71 -17.93
C GLU A 213 -10.30 14.34 -17.01
N LEU A 214 -9.02 14.06 -17.22
CA LEU A 214 -7.90 14.63 -16.44
C LEU A 214 -7.33 15.91 -17.05
#